data_AF-A0A938IQP0-F1
#
_entry.id   AF-A0A938IQP0-F1
#
_cell.length_a   1.000
_cell.length_b   1.000
_cell.length_c   1.000
_cell.angle_alpha   90.00
_cell.angle_beta   90.00
_cell.angle_gamma   90.00
#
_symmetry.space_group_name_H-M   'P 1'
#
loop_
_entity.id
_entity.type
_entity.pdbx_description
1 polymer ?
#
loop_
_entity_poly.entity_id
_entity_poly.type
_entity_poly.pdbx_seq_one_letter_code
_entity_poly.pdbx_strand_id
1 'polypeptide(L)'
;MRAARAITHLRRQACLPAAALIVCAASVLLAPGLSCGKPKPAEPRLPRDVQVPPYLKDTVGEVARFAGREGLAVQGYGFVTGLDGTGTKVMPPGVRQQVLDMMRRHKVDKPEEVLTSPDNAVVMVMGVLAPGIGKGEVFDLEVRAVPTTETTSLEGGFLLECDLAQVVASRGVAARGEVAALGRGSIFVSPFAGDDKSPASEPRPSGSGAVAADPRIGRVLGGGRALKGLNFRLILLTPSARTADQIIRLVNARFPGAAKGTTDPGRVDLEVPREHQDDKIHFLDLVGAVFLRESPDARDQRVGLLVEALQAGRDLDRVSLGLEAMGASIVPRLRPLASHPSEAVRFYVGRTLANLQDAQAVSILEPVLMSDASEFQESAVEALGRLRSGIGLGVLGRALNVKNARVRVAAWQAMARIAPRMFVAKAFPDKFILSIVATRGEPFVYVSRTLKPQVAIFGDVAVRPPMLAETRRAVATAQAGAAEVTLIARWHGRDWRVAAPLDVPGMVEKVAAPMGGEEGQAAANQGLDLGYSDVVGLLYEMSRKKALSAPLVLQPLQYRIGGERPVARPIGDEP
;
A
#
# COMPACT_ATOMS: atom_id res chain seq x y z
N MET A 1 2.54 -35.15 -67.82
CA MET A 1 3.59 -35.55 -68.80
C MET A 1 4.58 -36.49 -68.07
N ARG A 2 5.32 -37.36 -68.79
CA ARG A 2 6.30 -38.38 -68.34
C ARG A 2 6.93 -38.15 -66.93
N ALA A 3 6.98 -39.09 -65.98
CA ALA A 3 7.68 -40.40 -65.98
C ALA A 3 9.21 -40.25 -66.12
N ALA A 4 10.12 -40.90 -65.35
CA ALA A 4 10.01 -41.97 -64.35
C ALA A 4 11.31 -42.09 -63.47
N ARG A 5 11.47 -43.23 -62.74
CA ARG A 5 12.67 -43.77 -62.02
C ARG A 5 12.90 -43.20 -60.60
N ALA A 6 13.42 -43.95 -59.61
CA ALA A 6 13.90 -45.36 -59.53
C ALA A 6 13.62 -45.93 -58.09
N ILE A 7 13.35 -47.23 -57.84
CA ILE A 7 14.32 -48.34 -57.57
C ILE A 7 15.26 -48.00 -56.39
N THR A 8 15.33 -48.68 -55.22
CA THR A 8 14.65 -49.86 -54.59
C THR A 8 14.83 -49.77 -53.03
N HIS A 9 14.55 -50.70 -52.09
CA HIS A 9 14.23 -52.15 -52.08
C HIS A 9 13.43 -52.61 -50.82
N LEU A 10 12.92 -53.86 -50.91
CA LEU A 10 12.56 -54.86 -49.89
C LEU A 10 13.45 -54.96 -48.61
N ARG A 11 13.02 -55.48 -47.44
CA ARG A 11 12.16 -56.67 -47.12
C ARG A 11 11.32 -56.46 -45.82
N ARG A 12 10.02 -56.84 -45.79
CA ARG A 12 9.37 -58.03 -45.13
C ARG A 12 9.28 -57.99 -43.57
N GLN A 13 8.24 -58.49 -42.87
CA GLN A 13 7.05 -59.29 -43.28
C GLN A 13 5.89 -59.23 -42.24
N ALA A 14 4.64 -59.42 -42.71
CA ALA A 14 3.44 -60.07 -42.10
C ALA A 14 3.00 -59.76 -40.64
N CYS A 15 1.72 -59.48 -40.29
CA CYS A 15 0.42 -60.16 -40.55
C CYS A 15 0.23 -61.48 -39.75
N LEU A 16 -0.93 -61.86 -39.16
CA LEU A 16 -2.28 -61.26 -39.00
C LEU A 16 -3.01 -61.95 -37.76
N PRO A 17 -4.35 -61.96 -37.49
CA PRO A 17 -4.86 -61.88 -36.09
C PRO A 17 -5.89 -62.95 -35.63
N ALA A 18 -6.45 -62.71 -34.42
CA ALA A 18 -7.86 -62.92 -33.99
C ALA A 18 -8.33 -64.17 -33.20
N ALA A 19 -9.41 -63.92 -32.43
CA ALA A 19 -10.55 -64.80 -32.03
C ALA A 19 -10.66 -65.37 -30.58
N ALA A 20 -11.90 -65.28 -30.07
CA ALA A 20 -12.58 -65.97 -28.94
C ALA A 20 -11.94 -65.94 -27.51
N LEU A 21 -12.60 -65.60 -26.38
CA LEU A 21 -13.98 -65.71 -25.86
C LEU A 21 -14.32 -67.09 -25.24
N ILE A 22 -14.53 -67.12 -23.90
CA ILE A 22 -15.54 -67.94 -23.18
C ILE A 22 -15.70 -67.41 -21.73
N VAL A 23 -16.87 -67.63 -21.13
CA VAL A 23 -17.29 -67.11 -19.81
C VAL A 23 -17.45 -68.26 -18.82
N CYS A 24 -17.14 -68.02 -17.53
CA CYS A 24 -17.73 -68.73 -16.40
C CYS A 24 -17.96 -67.77 -15.24
N ALA A 25 -19.06 -67.95 -14.51
CA ALA A 25 -19.46 -67.08 -13.40
C ALA A 25 -19.89 -67.92 -12.18
N ALA A 26 -19.49 -67.46 -11.00
CA ALA A 26 -20.03 -67.87 -9.71
C ALA A 26 -20.02 -66.65 -8.79
N SER A 27 -20.98 -66.54 -7.88
CA SER A 27 -21.25 -65.32 -7.10
C SER A 27 -21.55 -65.64 -5.63
N VAL A 28 -21.92 -64.62 -4.85
CA VAL A 28 -22.62 -64.63 -3.53
C VAL A 28 -21.78 -64.15 -2.33
N LEU A 29 -22.14 -62.93 -1.84
CA LEU A 29 -21.98 -62.35 -0.48
C LEU A 29 -20.55 -62.25 0.11
N LEU A 30 -20.20 -61.24 0.93
CA LEU A 30 -20.98 -60.39 1.84
C LEU A 30 -20.32 -58.98 1.95
N ALA A 31 -21.06 -57.95 2.36
CA ALA A 31 -20.52 -56.60 2.57
C ALA A 31 -20.57 -56.16 4.05
N PRO A 32 -19.61 -55.35 4.51
CA PRO A 32 -19.86 -54.35 5.55
C PRO A 32 -19.47 -52.92 5.13
N GLY A 33 -20.23 -51.95 5.64
CA GLY A 33 -20.26 -50.54 5.25
C GLY A 33 -18.92 -49.83 4.98
N LEU A 34 -18.67 -49.51 3.71
CA LEU A 34 -17.76 -48.45 3.32
C LEU A 34 -18.42 -47.08 3.54
N SER A 35 -18.00 -46.37 4.58
CA SER A 35 -18.37 -44.97 4.77
C SER A 35 -17.76 -44.11 3.67
N CYS A 36 -18.59 -43.50 2.82
CA CYS A 36 -18.15 -42.60 1.75
C CYS A 36 -17.69 -41.23 2.28
N GLY A 37 -16.66 -41.22 3.12
CA GLY A 37 -15.85 -40.04 3.40
C GLY A 37 -15.21 -39.56 2.11
N LYS A 38 -15.70 -38.43 1.56
CA LYS A 38 -15.10 -37.81 0.38
C LYS A 38 -13.60 -37.56 0.66
N PRO A 39 -12.67 -37.91 -0.24
CA PRO A 39 -11.26 -37.67 0.00
C PRO A 39 -11.03 -36.17 0.22
N LYS A 40 -10.43 -35.82 1.37
CA LYS A 40 -9.97 -34.44 1.63
C LYS A 40 -9.08 -34.05 0.44
N PRO A 41 -9.30 -32.89 -0.21
CA PRO A 41 -8.42 -32.41 -1.26
C PRO A 41 -6.97 -32.45 -0.78
N ALA A 42 -6.08 -33.07 -1.55
CA ALA A 42 -4.68 -33.16 -1.18
C ALA A 42 -4.10 -31.74 -1.14
N GLU A 43 -3.77 -31.27 0.05
CA GLU A 43 -3.11 -29.98 0.25
C GLU A 43 -1.77 -29.97 -0.53
N PRO A 44 -1.43 -28.88 -1.23
CA PRO A 44 -0.20 -28.81 -2.02
C PRO A 44 1.01 -29.18 -1.17
N ARG A 45 1.71 -30.25 -1.55
CA ARG A 45 2.96 -30.65 -0.91
C ARG A 45 4.02 -29.60 -1.24
N LEU A 46 4.31 -28.74 -0.27
CA LEU A 46 5.35 -27.72 -0.39
C LEU A 46 6.71 -28.38 -0.75
N PRO A 47 7.57 -27.71 -1.54
CA PRO A 47 8.92 -28.20 -1.81
C PRO A 47 9.67 -28.48 -0.51
N ARG A 48 10.35 -29.63 -0.44
CA ARG A 48 11.00 -30.11 0.80
C ARG A 48 12.34 -29.44 1.07
N ASP A 49 13.10 -29.20 0.01
CA ASP A 49 14.51 -28.82 0.09
C ASP A 49 14.66 -27.34 -0.26
N VAL A 50 14.85 -26.52 0.77
CA VAL A 50 14.98 -25.06 0.63
C VAL A 50 16.46 -24.71 0.53
N GLN A 51 16.90 -24.23 -0.63
CA GLN A 51 18.30 -23.82 -0.80
C GLN A 51 18.56 -22.43 -0.18
N VAL A 52 18.74 -22.40 1.15
CA VAL A 52 19.21 -21.21 1.87
C VAL A 52 20.75 -21.12 1.83
N PRO A 53 21.33 -19.90 1.75
CA PRO A 53 22.76 -19.68 1.94
C PRO A 53 23.28 -20.26 3.26
N PRO A 54 24.56 -20.69 3.37
CA PRO A 54 25.08 -21.38 4.56
C PRO A 54 24.90 -20.62 5.89
N TYR A 55 24.94 -19.29 5.86
CA TYR A 55 24.75 -18.42 7.03
C TYR A 55 23.27 -18.25 7.45
N LEU A 56 22.32 -18.78 6.68
CA LEU A 56 20.88 -18.80 6.98
C LEU A 56 20.34 -20.23 7.23
N LYS A 57 21.22 -21.21 7.41
CA LYS A 57 20.85 -22.56 7.83
C LYS A 57 20.44 -22.62 9.31
N ASP A 58 19.61 -23.60 9.64
CA ASP A 58 18.87 -23.78 10.89
C ASP A 58 17.86 -22.63 11.17
N THR A 59 17.34 -21.95 10.15
CA THR A 59 16.36 -20.85 10.34
C THR A 59 14.90 -21.31 10.27
N VAL A 60 13.98 -20.49 10.79
CA VAL A 60 12.53 -20.67 10.59
C VAL A 60 12.17 -20.70 9.10
N GLY A 61 12.79 -19.87 8.26
CA GLY A 61 12.56 -19.83 6.81
C GLY A 61 13.01 -21.09 6.06
N GLU A 62 14.02 -21.81 6.56
CA GLU A 62 14.43 -23.10 6.00
C GLU A 62 13.37 -24.19 6.23
N VAL A 63 12.67 -24.19 7.37
CA VAL A 63 11.72 -25.27 7.75
C VAL A 63 10.24 -24.95 7.55
N ALA A 64 9.88 -23.70 7.23
CA ALA A 64 8.49 -23.25 7.13
C ALA A 64 8.29 -22.19 6.03
N ARG A 65 7.02 -21.98 5.63
CA ARG A 65 6.60 -20.89 4.75
C ARG A 65 5.55 -20.00 5.40
N PHE A 66 5.63 -18.72 5.09
CA PHE A 66 4.65 -17.73 5.54
C PHE A 66 3.39 -17.78 4.68
N ALA A 67 2.24 -18.06 5.31
CA ALA A 67 0.93 -17.91 4.69
C ALA A 67 0.29 -16.57 5.12
N GLY A 68 -0.52 -15.99 4.23
CA GLY A 68 -1.11 -14.67 4.42
C GLY A 68 -0.24 -13.50 3.96
N ARG A 69 0.83 -13.74 3.18
CA ARG A 69 1.61 -12.68 2.49
C ARG A 69 0.88 -12.09 1.26
N GLU A 70 -0.24 -12.66 0.85
CA GLU A 70 -1.13 -12.16 -0.21
C GLU A 70 -2.16 -11.18 0.37
N GLY A 71 -2.50 -10.13 -0.39
CA GLY A 71 -3.56 -9.18 -0.03
C GLY A 71 -4.94 -9.71 -0.40
N LEU A 72 -5.95 -9.45 0.44
CA LEU A 72 -7.31 -9.91 0.19
C LEU A 72 -8.10 -8.88 -0.63
N ALA A 73 -8.40 -9.22 -1.89
CA ALA A 73 -9.27 -8.42 -2.74
C ALA A 73 -10.71 -8.42 -2.22
N VAL A 74 -11.30 -7.23 -2.11
CA VAL A 74 -12.70 -7.01 -1.74
C VAL A 74 -13.41 -6.10 -2.73
N GLN A 75 -14.72 -6.32 -2.91
CA GLN A 75 -15.56 -5.53 -3.79
C GLN A 75 -16.98 -5.36 -3.24
N GLY A 76 -17.64 -4.29 -3.66
CA GLY A 76 -19.04 -4.00 -3.35
C GLY A 76 -19.66 -3.05 -4.37
N TYR A 77 -20.96 -2.80 -4.23
CA TYR A 77 -21.59 -1.63 -4.84
C TYR A 77 -21.73 -0.56 -3.77
N GLY A 78 -21.28 0.65 -4.10
CA GLY A 78 -21.47 1.85 -3.29
C GLY A 78 -22.49 2.79 -3.92
N PHE A 79 -22.85 3.83 -3.19
CA PHE A 79 -23.66 4.94 -3.67
C PHE A 79 -22.92 6.23 -3.39
N VAL A 80 -22.82 7.08 -4.41
CA VAL A 80 -22.10 8.34 -4.38
C VAL A 80 -23.11 9.48 -4.43
N THR A 81 -22.90 10.48 -3.58
CA THR A 81 -23.73 11.69 -3.49
C THR A 81 -22.91 12.96 -3.71
N GLY A 82 -23.54 14.03 -4.18
CA GLY A 82 -22.88 15.34 -4.34
C GLY A 82 -22.09 15.51 -5.65
N LEU A 83 -22.45 14.72 -6.67
CA LEU A 83 -22.00 14.94 -8.04
C LEU A 83 -22.72 16.17 -8.60
N ASP A 84 -22.05 17.02 -9.36
CA ASP A 84 -22.66 18.23 -9.95
C ASP A 84 -23.34 17.88 -11.29
N GLY A 85 -24.50 17.23 -11.20
CA GLY A 85 -25.26 16.70 -12.33
C GLY A 85 -24.59 15.58 -13.14
N THR A 86 -23.44 15.06 -12.71
CA THR A 86 -22.65 14.05 -13.46
C THR A 86 -22.96 12.60 -13.15
N GLY A 87 -23.95 12.34 -12.30
CA GLY A 87 -24.38 11.00 -11.89
C GLY A 87 -25.33 10.34 -12.88
N THR A 88 -26.21 9.47 -12.37
CA THR A 88 -27.16 8.71 -13.19
C THR A 88 -28.32 8.15 -12.36
N LYS A 89 -29.50 8.05 -13.00
CA LYS A 89 -30.68 7.38 -12.44
C LYS A 89 -30.71 5.87 -12.74
N VAL A 90 -29.82 5.41 -13.64
CA VAL A 90 -29.79 4.02 -14.13
C VAL A 90 -29.02 3.13 -13.16
N MET A 91 -29.60 2.00 -12.77
CA MET A 91 -29.00 1.08 -11.80
C MET A 91 -28.94 -0.35 -12.36
N PRO A 92 -27.90 -1.14 -12.02
CA PRO A 92 -27.84 -2.53 -12.45
C PRO A 92 -28.99 -3.37 -11.86
N PRO A 93 -29.48 -4.39 -12.59
CA PRO A 93 -30.44 -5.34 -12.07
C PRO A 93 -30.02 -5.92 -10.72
N GLY A 94 -30.95 -6.00 -9.77
CA GLY A 94 -30.71 -6.51 -8.41
C GLY A 94 -29.98 -5.55 -7.44
N VAL A 95 -29.31 -4.50 -7.93
CA VAL A 95 -28.51 -3.60 -7.07
C VAL A 95 -29.36 -2.55 -6.33
N ARG A 96 -30.49 -2.12 -6.92
CA ARG A 96 -31.38 -1.08 -6.32
C ARG A 96 -31.79 -1.41 -4.88
N GLN A 97 -32.16 -2.67 -4.59
CA GLN A 97 -32.56 -3.09 -3.25
C GLN A 97 -31.40 -3.03 -2.25
N GLN A 98 -30.21 -3.51 -2.63
CA GLN A 98 -29.02 -3.42 -1.79
C GLN A 98 -28.69 -1.97 -1.43
N VAL A 99 -28.80 -1.05 -2.39
CA VAL A 99 -28.55 0.38 -2.16
C VAL A 99 -29.63 0.99 -1.27
N LEU A 100 -30.92 0.66 -1.48
CA LEU A 100 -32.00 1.07 -0.57
C LEU A 100 -31.75 0.60 0.88
N ASP A 101 -31.33 -0.65 1.08
CA ASP A 101 -31.09 -1.20 2.43
C ASP A 101 -29.80 -0.66 3.07
N MET A 102 -28.83 -0.23 2.27
CA MET A 102 -27.67 0.56 2.72
C MET A 102 -28.10 1.96 3.16
N MET A 103 -28.87 2.68 2.33
CA MET A 103 -29.39 4.02 2.65
C MET A 103 -30.28 4.02 3.89
N ARG A 104 -31.14 3.00 4.06
CA ARG A 104 -31.95 2.77 5.27
C ARG A 104 -31.07 2.59 6.53
N ARG A 105 -30.02 1.77 6.45
CA ARG A 105 -29.05 1.58 7.56
C ARG A 105 -28.36 2.89 7.95
N HIS A 106 -28.03 3.73 6.99
CA HIS A 106 -27.40 5.04 7.22
C HIS A 106 -28.39 6.19 7.43
N LYS A 107 -29.68 5.90 7.62
CA LYS A 107 -30.75 6.87 7.89
C LYS A 107 -30.84 8.01 6.87
N VAL A 108 -30.60 7.70 5.59
CA VAL A 108 -30.79 8.68 4.51
C VAL A 108 -32.29 8.92 4.33
N ASP A 109 -32.73 10.16 4.51
CA ASP A 109 -34.12 10.56 4.29
C ASP A 109 -34.57 10.33 2.84
N LYS A 110 -35.84 9.93 2.66
CA LYS A 110 -36.49 9.77 1.35
C LYS A 110 -35.60 9.05 0.30
N PRO A 111 -35.08 7.85 0.58
CA PRO A 111 -34.04 7.25 -0.27
C PRO A 111 -34.51 6.97 -1.70
N GLU A 112 -35.79 6.67 -1.92
CA GLU A 112 -36.40 6.56 -3.26
C GLU A 112 -36.22 7.84 -4.09
N GLU A 113 -36.37 9.03 -3.50
CA GLU A 113 -36.19 10.33 -4.17
C GLU A 113 -34.72 10.57 -4.50
N VAL A 114 -33.82 10.32 -3.52
CA VAL A 114 -32.36 10.46 -3.66
C VAL A 114 -31.82 9.58 -4.79
N LEU A 115 -32.35 8.36 -4.96
CA LEU A 115 -32.01 7.45 -6.07
C LEU A 115 -32.43 7.96 -7.46
N THR A 116 -33.25 9.02 -7.54
CA THR A 116 -33.71 9.62 -8.81
C THR A 116 -33.04 10.95 -9.18
N SER A 117 -32.12 11.46 -8.36
CA SER A 117 -31.35 12.67 -8.70
C SER A 117 -30.19 12.35 -9.66
N PRO A 118 -29.89 13.21 -10.67
CA PRO A 118 -28.65 13.13 -11.43
C PRO A 118 -27.39 13.50 -10.62
N ASP A 119 -27.54 14.01 -9.39
CA ASP A 119 -26.42 14.38 -8.51
C ASP A 119 -25.82 13.17 -7.75
N ASN A 120 -26.32 11.97 -8.04
CA ASN A 120 -25.95 10.73 -7.36
C ASN A 120 -25.65 9.61 -8.38
N ALA A 121 -24.86 8.61 -7.98
CA ALA A 121 -24.56 7.46 -8.83
C ALA A 121 -24.35 6.16 -8.03
N VAL A 122 -24.69 5.02 -8.65
CA VAL A 122 -24.24 3.69 -8.20
C VAL A 122 -22.86 3.42 -8.78
N VAL A 123 -21.94 2.97 -7.93
CA VAL A 123 -20.53 2.73 -8.28
C VAL A 123 -20.08 1.33 -7.88
N MET A 124 -19.13 0.78 -8.63
CA MET A 124 -18.32 -0.35 -8.17
C MET A 124 -17.24 0.19 -7.22
N VAL A 125 -17.15 -0.37 -6.02
CA VAL A 125 -16.10 -0.07 -5.04
C VAL A 125 -15.22 -1.31 -4.91
N MET A 126 -13.91 -1.12 -5.01
CA MET A 126 -12.91 -2.17 -4.95
C MET A 126 -11.77 -1.77 -4.01
N GLY A 127 -11.09 -2.74 -3.43
CA GLY A 127 -9.88 -2.48 -2.66
C GLY A 127 -9.14 -3.77 -2.31
N VAL A 128 -7.95 -3.62 -1.74
CA VAL A 128 -7.12 -4.75 -1.30
C VAL A 128 -6.76 -4.54 0.15
N LEU A 129 -7.23 -5.43 1.01
CA LEU A 129 -6.76 -5.52 2.40
C LEU A 129 -5.32 -6.01 2.38
N ALA A 130 -4.40 -5.20 2.91
CA ALA A 130 -2.98 -5.50 2.90
C ALA A 130 -2.65 -6.77 3.72
N PRO A 131 -1.57 -7.51 3.36
CA PRO A 131 -1.06 -8.60 4.19
C PRO A 131 -0.82 -8.14 5.63
N GLY A 132 -1.36 -8.85 6.62
CA GLY A 132 -1.22 -8.47 8.04
C GLY A 132 -2.05 -7.26 8.48
N ILE A 133 -2.96 -6.72 7.66
CA ILE A 133 -3.84 -5.62 8.08
C ILE A 133 -4.63 -6.01 9.34
N GLY A 134 -4.65 -5.11 10.32
CA GLY A 134 -5.33 -5.28 11.60
C GLY A 134 -6.82 -4.93 11.52
N LYS A 135 -7.62 -5.48 12.43
CA LYS A 135 -9.03 -5.11 12.54
C LYS A 135 -9.16 -3.61 12.88
N GLY A 136 -9.87 -2.87 12.03
CA GLY A 136 -10.10 -1.44 12.17
C GLY A 136 -9.05 -0.55 11.48
N GLU A 137 -7.98 -1.12 10.92
CA GLU A 137 -7.04 -0.36 10.08
C GLU A 137 -7.68 0.08 8.77
N VAL A 138 -7.14 1.16 8.21
CA VAL A 138 -7.63 1.79 6.99
C VAL A 138 -6.78 1.46 5.77
N PHE A 139 -7.43 1.42 4.60
CA PHE A 139 -6.80 1.17 3.30
C PHE A 139 -7.48 2.00 2.21
N ASP A 140 -6.80 2.14 1.06
CA ASP A 140 -7.34 2.90 -0.07
C ASP A 140 -8.38 2.08 -0.84
N LEU A 141 -9.44 2.76 -1.29
CA LEU A 141 -10.42 2.22 -2.22
C LEU A 141 -10.25 2.80 -3.61
N GLU A 142 -10.57 2.00 -4.61
CA GLU A 142 -10.84 2.47 -5.97
C GLU A 142 -12.35 2.44 -6.21
N VAL A 143 -12.86 3.49 -6.85
CA VAL A 143 -14.29 3.66 -7.14
C VAL A 143 -14.45 3.90 -8.63
N ARG A 144 -15.27 3.09 -9.30
CA ARG A 144 -15.58 3.22 -10.73
C ARG A 144 -17.07 3.39 -10.95
N ALA A 145 -17.46 4.36 -11.78
CA ALA A 145 -18.82 4.43 -12.26
C ALA A 145 -19.16 3.18 -13.09
N VAL A 146 -20.33 2.59 -12.86
CA VAL A 146 -20.71 1.33 -13.51
C VAL A 146 -20.68 1.50 -15.05
N PRO A 147 -20.00 0.63 -15.81
CA PRO A 147 -19.81 0.80 -17.26
C PRO A 147 -21.10 0.99 -18.06
N THR A 148 -22.19 0.32 -17.67
CA THR A 148 -23.51 0.40 -18.32
C THR A 148 -24.35 1.62 -17.89
N THR A 149 -23.71 2.70 -17.43
CA THR A 149 -24.41 3.90 -16.93
C THR A 149 -23.83 5.19 -17.49
N GLU A 150 -24.68 6.22 -17.56
CA GLU A 150 -24.41 7.52 -18.18
C GLU A 150 -23.49 8.43 -17.34
N THR A 151 -23.17 8.04 -16.11
CA THR A 151 -22.31 8.78 -15.16
C THR A 151 -21.06 9.36 -15.85
N THR A 152 -20.95 10.69 -15.93
CA THR A 152 -19.86 11.36 -16.68
C THR A 152 -18.64 11.69 -15.82
N SER A 153 -18.81 11.82 -14.50
CA SER A 153 -17.72 12.10 -13.54
C SER A 153 -18.09 11.70 -12.13
N LEU A 154 -17.09 11.30 -11.33
CA LEU A 154 -17.17 11.10 -9.88
C LEU A 154 -16.56 12.27 -9.07
N GLU A 155 -16.10 13.33 -9.74
CA GLU A 155 -15.46 14.50 -9.14
C GLU A 155 -16.41 15.25 -8.18
N GLY A 156 -15.94 15.56 -6.97
CA GLY A 156 -16.74 16.15 -5.89
C GLY A 156 -17.62 15.15 -5.13
N GLY A 157 -17.79 13.92 -5.61
CA GLY A 157 -18.65 12.92 -5.00
C GLY A 157 -18.16 12.39 -3.65
N PHE A 158 -19.09 12.09 -2.76
CA PHE A 158 -18.85 11.40 -1.49
C PHE A 158 -19.43 9.98 -1.54
N LEU A 159 -18.61 8.96 -1.27
CA LEU A 159 -19.05 7.57 -1.15
C LEU A 159 -19.73 7.36 0.21
N LEU A 160 -21.04 7.08 0.19
CA LEU A 160 -21.75 6.58 1.37
C LEU A 160 -21.20 5.21 1.81
N GLU A 161 -21.27 4.96 3.11
CA GLU A 161 -20.74 3.76 3.74
C GLU A 161 -21.36 2.47 3.16
N CYS A 162 -20.51 1.57 2.67
CA CYS A 162 -20.92 0.35 1.97
C CYS A 162 -20.15 -0.90 2.42
N ASP A 163 -20.78 -2.07 2.28
CA ASP A 163 -20.17 -3.36 2.60
C ASP A 163 -19.26 -3.87 1.47
N LEU A 164 -18.02 -4.23 1.79
CA LEU A 164 -17.04 -4.79 0.86
C LEU A 164 -16.80 -6.27 1.17
N ALA A 165 -17.27 -7.12 0.26
CA ALA A 165 -17.19 -8.57 0.37
C ALA A 165 -15.93 -9.13 -0.30
N GLN A 166 -15.39 -10.21 0.23
CA GLN A 166 -14.29 -10.94 -0.40
C GLN A 166 -14.66 -11.34 -1.85
N VAL A 167 -13.73 -11.11 -2.77
CA VAL A 167 -13.82 -11.66 -4.14
C VAL A 167 -13.52 -13.16 -4.08
N VAL A 168 -14.54 -14.00 -4.26
CA VAL A 168 -14.35 -15.45 -4.32
C VAL A 168 -14.45 -15.92 -5.77
N ALA A 169 -13.29 -16.20 -6.37
CA ALA A 169 -13.20 -16.80 -7.70
C ALA A 169 -13.65 -18.27 -7.64
N SER A 170 -14.90 -18.56 -8.02
CA SER A 170 -15.46 -19.91 -7.98
C SER A 170 -16.05 -20.29 -9.34
N ARG A 171 -15.41 -21.24 -10.04
CA ARG A 171 -15.88 -21.81 -11.32
C ARG A 171 -16.31 -20.77 -12.38
N GLY A 172 -15.53 -19.70 -12.54
CA GLY A 172 -15.78 -18.66 -13.53
C GLY A 172 -16.84 -17.61 -13.14
N VAL A 173 -17.47 -17.72 -11.97
CA VAL A 173 -18.40 -16.72 -11.43
C VAL A 173 -17.80 -16.10 -10.18
N ALA A 174 -17.76 -14.76 -10.12
CA ALA A 174 -17.35 -14.04 -8.93
C ALA A 174 -18.48 -14.05 -7.89
N ALA A 175 -18.47 -15.05 -7.01
CA ALA A 175 -19.38 -15.12 -5.88
C ALA A 175 -18.98 -14.08 -4.81
N ARG A 176 -19.97 -13.50 -4.14
CA ARG A 176 -19.72 -12.68 -2.94
C ARG A 176 -19.34 -13.61 -1.79
N GLY A 177 -18.12 -13.44 -1.27
CA GLY A 177 -17.72 -14.03 0.01
C GLY A 177 -18.30 -13.26 1.20
N GLU A 178 -17.70 -13.46 2.36
CA GLU A 178 -18.05 -12.72 3.57
C GLU A 178 -17.66 -11.23 3.45
N VAL A 179 -18.38 -10.35 4.16
CA VAL A 179 -18.00 -8.93 4.29
C VAL A 179 -16.74 -8.82 5.15
N ALA A 180 -15.65 -8.36 4.54
CA ALA A 180 -14.33 -8.27 5.17
C ALA A 180 -13.92 -6.82 5.49
N ALA A 181 -14.56 -5.83 4.86
CA ALA A 181 -14.34 -4.42 5.10
C ALA A 181 -15.61 -3.58 4.89
N LEU A 182 -15.58 -2.33 5.37
CA LEU A 182 -16.50 -1.27 4.97
C LEU A 182 -15.75 -0.25 4.09
N GLY A 183 -16.47 0.53 3.29
CA GLY A 183 -15.91 1.62 2.50
C GLY A 183 -16.74 2.90 2.53
N ARG A 184 -16.13 4.05 2.80
CA ARG A 184 -16.79 5.37 2.94
C ARG A 184 -15.80 6.52 2.64
N GLY A 185 -16.27 7.62 2.06
CA GLY A 185 -15.56 8.91 2.10
C GLY A 185 -15.50 9.69 0.79
N SER A 186 -14.88 10.87 0.86
CA SER A 186 -14.70 11.82 -0.25
C SER A 186 -13.87 11.23 -1.39
N ILE A 187 -14.37 11.28 -2.62
CA ILE A 187 -13.70 10.72 -3.80
C ILE A 187 -12.66 11.70 -4.35
N PHE A 188 -11.43 11.23 -4.45
CA PHE A 188 -10.34 11.88 -5.17
C PHE A 188 -10.30 11.38 -6.62
N VAL A 189 -10.64 12.26 -7.58
CA VAL A 189 -10.39 12.03 -9.01
C VAL A 189 -9.04 12.66 -9.35
N SER A 190 -8.11 11.85 -9.88
CA SER A 190 -6.71 12.23 -10.06
C SER A 190 -6.53 13.14 -11.28
N PRO A 191 -6.14 14.42 -11.15
CA PRO A 191 -6.02 15.32 -12.29
C PRO A 191 -4.77 15.07 -13.15
N PHE A 192 -3.83 14.25 -12.66
CA PHE A 192 -2.47 14.03 -13.18
C PHE A 192 -2.37 13.21 -14.48
N ALA A 193 -3.22 13.51 -15.46
CA ALA A 193 -3.33 12.78 -16.72
C ALA A 193 -2.00 12.78 -17.52
N GLY A 194 -1.45 11.59 -17.77
CA GLY A 194 -0.24 11.40 -18.58
C GLY A 194 1.11 11.59 -17.87
N ASP A 195 1.15 12.23 -16.69
CA ASP A 195 2.39 12.45 -15.92
C ASP A 195 2.82 11.21 -15.10
N ASP A 196 1.92 10.23 -14.92
CA ASP A 196 2.16 9.00 -14.15
C ASP A 196 3.13 8.02 -14.85
N LYS A 197 4.43 8.32 -14.79
CA LYS A 197 5.53 7.37 -15.10
C LYS A 197 5.70 6.29 -14.02
N SER A 198 4.59 5.70 -13.56
CA SER A 198 4.57 4.63 -12.57
C SER A 198 4.68 3.26 -13.25
N PRO A 199 5.73 2.45 -12.99
CA PRO A 199 5.99 1.18 -13.69
C PRO A 199 5.02 0.03 -13.32
N ALA A 200 4.04 0.30 -12.47
CA ALA A 200 2.97 -0.63 -12.09
C ALA A 200 1.67 -0.45 -12.90
N SER A 201 1.67 0.44 -13.91
CA SER A 201 0.64 0.40 -14.96
C SER A 201 0.93 -0.80 -15.85
N GLU A 202 0.03 -1.77 -15.92
CA GLU A 202 0.11 -2.82 -16.95
C GLU A 202 0.23 -2.18 -18.35
N PRO A 203 0.96 -2.80 -19.29
CA PRO A 203 1.12 -2.29 -20.65
C PRO A 203 -0.22 -2.34 -21.40
N ARG A 204 -1.02 -1.29 -21.23
CA ARG A 204 -2.19 -1.00 -22.07
C ARG A 204 -1.73 -1.01 -23.54
N PRO A 205 -2.49 -1.62 -24.47
CA PRO A 205 -2.01 -1.89 -25.81
C PRO A 205 -1.50 -0.63 -26.52
N SER A 206 -0.24 -0.71 -26.96
CA SER A 206 0.54 0.41 -27.49
C SER A 206 -0.11 1.03 -28.73
N GLY A 207 -0.66 2.25 -28.61
CA GLY A 207 -1.28 2.90 -29.77
C GLY A 207 -2.04 4.22 -29.55
N SER A 208 -2.05 4.81 -28.36
CA SER A 208 -2.66 6.13 -28.12
C SER A 208 -1.77 7.04 -27.29
N GLY A 209 -1.91 8.35 -27.50
CA GLY A 209 -1.14 9.39 -26.79
C GLY A 209 -1.55 9.54 -25.32
N ALA A 210 -1.05 10.61 -24.67
CA ALA A 210 -1.27 10.89 -23.24
C ALA A 210 -2.73 10.69 -22.82
N VAL A 211 -3.02 9.57 -22.16
CA VAL A 211 -4.37 9.15 -21.84
C VAL A 211 -4.93 10.07 -20.75
N ALA A 212 -6.03 10.75 -21.06
CA ALA A 212 -6.76 11.55 -20.09
C ALA A 212 -7.11 10.71 -18.85
N ALA A 213 -6.97 11.29 -17.66
CA ALA A 213 -7.43 10.62 -16.45
C ALA A 213 -8.96 10.47 -16.52
N ASP A 214 -9.46 9.24 -16.47
CA ASP A 214 -10.88 8.95 -16.63
C ASP A 214 -11.66 9.52 -15.43
N PRO A 215 -12.51 10.55 -15.61
CA PRO A 215 -13.26 11.15 -14.51
C PRO A 215 -14.29 10.18 -13.89
N ARG A 216 -14.57 9.05 -14.56
CA ARG A 216 -15.40 7.96 -14.03
C ARG A 216 -14.65 7.02 -13.08
N ILE A 217 -13.35 7.24 -12.86
CA ILE A 217 -12.50 6.49 -11.93
C ILE A 217 -11.92 7.43 -10.88
N GLY A 218 -12.25 7.19 -9.62
CA GLY A 218 -11.72 7.90 -8.48
C GLY A 218 -11.17 6.95 -7.41
N ARG A 219 -10.58 7.50 -6.36
CA ARG A 219 -10.07 6.74 -5.21
C ARG A 219 -10.52 7.40 -3.91
N VAL A 220 -10.85 6.61 -2.90
CA VAL A 220 -11.12 7.13 -1.54
C VAL A 220 -9.93 6.78 -0.67
N LEU A 221 -9.10 7.79 -0.39
CA LEU A 221 -7.83 7.60 0.32
C LEU A 221 -8.11 7.30 1.80
N GLY A 222 -7.68 6.13 2.28
CA GLY A 222 -8.00 5.64 3.62
C GLY A 222 -9.49 5.36 3.88
N GLY A 223 -10.35 5.35 2.85
CA GLY A 223 -11.80 5.18 3.01
C GLY A 223 -12.25 3.75 3.27
N GLY A 224 -11.39 2.75 3.02
CA GLY A 224 -11.64 1.35 3.35
C GLY A 224 -11.28 1.08 4.80
N ARG A 225 -12.08 0.32 5.53
CA ARG A 225 -11.82 -0.08 6.93
C ARG A 225 -12.00 -1.57 7.14
N ALA A 226 -10.95 -2.26 7.58
CA ALA A 226 -10.97 -3.70 7.77
C ALA A 226 -11.86 -4.13 8.95
N LEU A 227 -12.78 -5.08 8.74
CA LEU A 227 -13.64 -5.64 9.79
C LEU A 227 -13.00 -6.83 10.52
N LYS A 228 -12.04 -7.50 9.87
CA LYS A 228 -11.26 -8.63 10.39
C LYS A 228 -9.77 -8.39 10.14
N GLY A 229 -8.91 -8.95 10.98
CA GLY A 229 -7.46 -8.95 10.77
C GLY A 229 -7.02 -10.09 9.86
N LEU A 230 -6.04 -9.83 8.98
CA LEU A 230 -5.43 -10.86 8.12
C LEU A 230 -4.17 -11.42 8.78
N ASN A 231 -4.35 -12.18 9.88
CA ASN A 231 -3.24 -12.75 10.64
C ASN A 231 -2.35 -13.65 9.78
N PHE A 232 -1.04 -13.44 9.91
CA PHE A 232 -0.02 -14.27 9.28
C PHE A 232 0.10 -15.64 9.96
N ARG A 233 0.71 -16.60 9.27
CA ARG A 233 0.91 -17.97 9.76
C ARG A 233 2.22 -18.53 9.23
N LEU A 234 2.83 -19.44 9.97
CA LEU A 234 3.86 -20.34 9.48
C LEU A 234 3.24 -21.71 9.20
N ILE A 235 3.46 -22.22 7.99
CA ILE A 235 3.17 -23.61 7.60
C ILE A 235 4.51 -24.35 7.52
N LEU A 236 4.71 -25.35 8.36
CA LEU A 236 5.92 -26.17 8.39
C LEU A 236 5.96 -27.09 7.16
N LEU A 237 7.11 -27.15 6.49
CA LEU A 237 7.33 -28.01 5.31
C LEU A 237 7.22 -29.51 5.66
N THR A 238 7.55 -29.85 6.90
CA THR A 238 7.28 -31.16 7.51
C THR A 238 6.53 -30.94 8.83
N PRO A 239 5.23 -31.27 8.92
CA PRO A 239 4.44 -31.13 10.13
C PRO A 239 5.07 -31.85 11.33
N SER A 240 5.24 -31.13 12.44
CA SER A 240 5.97 -31.59 13.62
C SER A 240 5.65 -30.69 14.80
N ALA A 241 4.87 -31.19 15.77
CA ALA A 241 4.54 -30.46 16.99
C ALA A 241 5.80 -29.98 17.73
N ARG A 242 6.82 -30.85 17.85
CA ARG A 242 8.12 -30.51 18.46
C ARG A 242 8.80 -29.31 17.78
N THR A 243 8.72 -29.23 16.45
CA THR A 243 9.28 -28.11 15.67
C THR A 243 8.43 -26.85 15.82
N ALA A 244 7.10 -26.98 15.79
CA ALA A 244 6.18 -25.87 16.03
C ALA A 244 6.39 -25.26 17.43
N ASP A 245 6.47 -26.08 18.48
CA ASP A 245 6.74 -25.67 19.86
C ASP A 245 8.11 -24.98 20.01
N GLN A 246 9.13 -25.44 19.26
CA GLN A 246 10.45 -24.83 19.21
C GLN A 246 10.40 -23.45 18.55
N ILE A 247 9.73 -23.31 17.42
CA ILE A 247 9.46 -22.02 16.76
C ILE A 247 8.72 -21.08 17.72
N ILE A 248 7.63 -21.55 18.35
CA ILE A 248 6.81 -20.76 19.27
C ILE A 248 7.64 -20.23 20.44
N ARG A 249 8.49 -21.06 21.07
CA ARG A 249 9.35 -20.60 22.17
C ARG A 249 10.38 -19.57 21.71
N LEU A 250 11.06 -19.80 20.59
CA LEU A 250 12.14 -18.93 20.11
C LEU A 250 11.62 -17.59 19.59
N VAL A 251 10.53 -17.61 18.82
CA VAL A 251 9.86 -16.38 18.34
C VAL A 251 9.33 -15.58 19.52
N ASN A 252 8.67 -16.20 20.52
CA ASN A 252 8.20 -15.48 21.71
C ASN A 252 9.33 -14.98 22.63
N ALA A 253 10.49 -15.63 22.65
CA ALA A 253 11.66 -15.15 23.39
C ALA A 253 12.26 -13.86 22.77
N ARG A 254 12.09 -13.66 21.46
CA ARG A 254 12.53 -12.44 20.74
C ARG A 254 11.42 -11.38 20.62
N PHE A 255 10.18 -11.83 20.47
CA PHE A 255 8.97 -11.03 20.19
C PHE A 255 7.80 -11.51 21.09
N PRO A 256 7.68 -11.02 22.33
CA PRO A 256 6.75 -11.57 23.32
C PRO A 256 5.28 -11.60 22.86
N GLY A 257 4.70 -12.81 22.82
CA GLY A 257 3.31 -13.06 22.46
C GLY A 257 3.03 -13.17 20.95
N ALA A 258 4.05 -13.03 20.10
CA ALA A 258 3.91 -12.95 18.65
C ALA A 258 3.65 -14.29 17.93
N ALA A 259 3.90 -15.43 18.59
CA ALA A 259 3.68 -16.77 18.00
C ALA A 259 2.78 -17.64 18.89
N LYS A 260 1.79 -18.30 18.29
CA LYS A 260 0.78 -19.11 19.00
C LYS A 260 0.58 -20.46 18.30
N GLY A 261 0.55 -21.53 19.10
CA GLY A 261 0.26 -22.87 18.60
C GLY A 261 -1.18 -23.00 18.11
N THR A 262 -1.41 -23.92 17.17
CA THR A 262 -2.74 -24.25 16.67
C THR A 262 -3.05 -25.73 16.94
N THR A 263 -4.27 -26.19 16.64
CA THR A 263 -4.63 -27.62 16.70
C THR A 263 -3.96 -28.46 15.61
N ASP A 264 -3.27 -27.83 14.66
CA ASP A 264 -2.56 -28.48 13.56
C ASP A 264 -1.03 -28.45 13.84
N PRO A 265 -0.36 -29.61 13.99
CA PRO A 265 1.08 -29.68 14.25
C PRO A 265 1.96 -29.22 13.08
N GLY A 266 1.36 -28.91 11.92
CA GLY A 266 2.00 -28.25 10.78
C GLY A 266 1.91 -26.72 10.81
N ARG A 267 1.24 -26.10 11.80
CA ARG A 267 0.89 -24.67 11.74
C ARG A 267 1.09 -23.91 13.05
N VAL A 268 1.75 -22.75 12.94
CA VAL A 268 1.85 -21.72 13.98
C VAL A 268 1.18 -20.46 13.47
N ASP A 269 0.29 -19.86 14.26
CA ASP A 269 -0.31 -18.56 13.93
C ASP A 269 0.55 -17.41 14.50
N LEU A 270 0.68 -16.33 13.73
CA LEU A 270 1.50 -15.17 14.08
C LEU A 270 0.64 -13.92 14.30
N GLU A 271 1.00 -13.15 15.33
CA GLU A 271 0.38 -11.87 15.68
C GLU A 271 1.48 -10.80 15.71
N VAL A 272 1.30 -9.72 14.94
CA VAL A 272 2.34 -8.68 14.80
C VAL A 272 2.39 -7.81 16.07
N PRO A 273 3.54 -7.73 16.78
CA PRO A 273 3.66 -6.89 17.97
C PRO A 273 3.39 -5.41 17.65
N ARG A 274 2.92 -4.64 18.65
CA ARG A 274 2.59 -3.21 18.47
C ARG A 274 3.75 -2.38 17.90
N GLU A 275 4.98 -2.69 18.30
CA GLU A 275 6.20 -2.02 17.84
C GLU A 275 6.57 -2.31 16.36
N HIS A 276 5.93 -3.30 15.74
CA HIS A 276 6.12 -3.70 14.35
C HIS A 276 4.89 -3.43 13.45
N GLN A 277 3.85 -2.79 13.96
CA GLN A 277 2.63 -2.52 13.16
C GLN A 277 2.89 -1.57 11.97
N ASP A 278 3.86 -0.66 12.08
CA ASP A 278 4.30 0.21 10.98
C ASP A 278 5.10 -0.54 9.89
N ASP A 279 5.68 -1.70 10.19
CA ASP A 279 6.50 -2.47 9.25
C ASP A 279 6.35 -3.99 9.44
N LYS A 280 5.15 -4.45 9.08
CA LYS A 280 4.68 -5.83 9.30
C LYS A 280 5.47 -6.87 8.50
N ILE A 281 6.01 -6.46 7.35
CA ILE A 281 6.80 -7.34 6.46
C ILE A 281 8.20 -7.57 7.05
N HIS A 282 8.88 -6.50 7.50
CA HIS A 282 10.16 -6.62 8.20
C HIS A 282 10.06 -7.53 9.44
N PHE A 283 8.96 -7.46 10.20
CA PHE A 283 8.70 -8.42 11.29
C PHE A 283 8.60 -9.88 10.83
N LEU A 284 7.94 -10.18 9.71
CA LEU A 284 7.93 -11.55 9.18
C LEU A 284 9.31 -12.01 8.75
N ASP A 285 10.05 -11.13 8.07
CA ASP A 285 11.36 -11.48 7.53
C ASP A 285 12.35 -11.71 8.71
N LEU A 286 12.23 -10.93 9.80
CA LEU A 286 12.90 -11.18 11.08
C LEU A 286 12.51 -12.53 11.72
N VAL A 287 11.21 -12.86 11.77
CA VAL A 287 10.73 -14.17 12.26
C VAL A 287 11.31 -15.31 11.42
N GLY A 288 11.44 -15.12 10.10
CA GLY A 288 12.06 -16.06 9.18
C GLY A 288 13.55 -16.26 9.45
N ALA A 289 14.23 -15.21 9.92
CA ALA A 289 15.65 -15.21 10.27
C ALA A 289 15.96 -15.68 11.71
N VAL A 290 14.96 -16.10 12.51
CA VAL A 290 15.21 -16.72 13.82
C VAL A 290 15.85 -18.09 13.65
N PHE A 291 16.97 -18.33 14.33
CA PHE A 291 17.68 -19.61 14.34
C PHE A 291 17.07 -20.59 15.35
N LEU A 292 16.84 -21.82 14.92
CA LEU A 292 16.18 -22.89 15.66
C LEU A 292 17.13 -23.61 16.62
N ARG A 293 18.38 -23.80 16.20
CA ARG A 293 19.39 -24.63 16.88
C ARG A 293 20.69 -23.86 17.02
N GLU A 294 20.93 -23.34 18.22
CA GLU A 294 22.18 -22.70 18.59
C GLU A 294 22.62 -23.18 19.98
N SER A 295 23.80 -23.77 20.06
CA SER A 295 24.62 -23.67 21.28
C SER A 295 25.24 -22.27 21.35
N PRO A 296 25.73 -21.82 22.52
CA PRO A 296 26.46 -20.56 22.61
C PRO A 296 27.64 -20.47 21.63
N ASP A 297 28.36 -21.57 21.42
CA ASP A 297 29.52 -21.63 20.50
C ASP A 297 29.09 -21.53 19.04
N ALA A 298 28.05 -22.27 18.64
CA ALA A 298 27.51 -22.23 17.28
C ALA A 298 26.96 -20.83 16.94
N ARG A 299 26.36 -20.15 17.94
CA ARG A 299 25.92 -18.76 17.84
C ARG A 299 27.08 -17.81 17.62
N ASP A 300 28.15 -17.89 18.41
CA ASP A 300 29.29 -16.97 18.24
C ASP A 300 30.02 -17.18 16.90
N GLN A 301 30.17 -18.44 16.47
CA GLN A 301 30.67 -18.78 15.13
C GLN A 301 29.78 -18.18 14.03
N ARG A 302 28.46 -18.31 14.14
CA ARG A 302 27.52 -17.75 13.15
C ARG A 302 27.50 -16.22 13.16
N VAL A 303 27.64 -15.57 14.32
CA VAL A 303 27.87 -14.12 14.43
C VAL A 303 29.15 -13.73 13.69
N GLY A 304 30.24 -14.49 13.86
CA GLY A 304 31.49 -14.30 13.12
C GLY A 304 31.30 -14.33 11.60
N LEU A 305 30.65 -15.39 11.08
CA LEU A 305 30.39 -15.56 9.65
C LEU A 305 29.50 -14.44 9.07
N LEU A 306 28.46 -14.02 9.81
CA LEU A 306 27.59 -12.90 9.40
C LEU A 306 28.36 -11.56 9.41
N VAL A 307 29.17 -11.30 10.42
CA VAL A 307 30.00 -10.09 10.50
C VAL A 307 31.07 -10.06 9.39
N GLU A 308 31.69 -11.18 9.06
CA GLU A 308 32.62 -11.31 7.91
C GLU A 308 31.89 -11.08 6.57
N ALA A 309 30.69 -11.65 6.38
CA ALA A 309 29.89 -11.42 5.18
C ALA A 309 29.47 -9.95 5.03
N LEU A 310 29.13 -9.28 6.14
CA LEU A 310 28.79 -7.86 6.17
C LEU A 310 29.99 -6.98 5.79
N GLN A 311 31.18 -7.25 6.35
CA GLN A 311 32.44 -6.60 5.98
C GLN A 311 32.74 -6.77 4.48
N ALA A 312 32.61 -7.99 3.97
CA ALA A 312 32.86 -8.34 2.57
C ALA A 312 31.78 -7.82 1.59
N GLY A 313 30.74 -7.11 2.05
CA GLY A 313 29.70 -6.56 1.18
C GLY A 313 28.72 -7.60 0.61
N ARG A 314 28.66 -8.82 1.17
CA ARG A 314 27.93 -9.97 0.61
C ARG A 314 26.51 -10.07 1.18
N ASP A 315 25.49 -10.10 0.32
CA ASP A 315 24.05 -10.21 0.65
C ASP A 315 23.63 -9.35 1.86
N LEU A 316 23.94 -8.04 1.77
CA LEU A 316 23.86 -7.09 2.89
C LEU A 316 22.47 -7.03 3.54
N ASP A 317 21.39 -7.16 2.76
CA ASP A 317 20.03 -7.22 3.28
C ASP A 317 19.80 -8.45 4.16
N ARG A 318 20.08 -9.66 3.66
CA ARG A 318 19.85 -10.88 4.45
C ARG A 318 20.82 -11.03 5.62
N VAL A 319 22.07 -10.58 5.46
CA VAL A 319 23.08 -10.63 6.52
C VAL A 319 22.72 -9.64 7.65
N SER A 320 22.31 -8.41 7.33
CA SER A 320 21.83 -7.45 8.35
C SER A 320 20.56 -7.95 9.04
N LEU A 321 19.62 -8.55 8.31
CA LEU A 321 18.41 -9.18 8.87
C LEU A 321 18.72 -10.31 9.85
N GLY A 322 19.68 -11.19 9.52
CA GLY A 322 20.13 -12.27 10.43
C GLY A 322 20.78 -11.74 11.71
N LEU A 323 21.61 -10.70 11.59
CA LEU A 323 22.22 -10.01 12.73
C LEU A 323 21.16 -9.31 13.60
N GLU A 324 20.14 -8.69 12.99
CA GLU A 324 19.04 -8.06 13.71
C GLU A 324 18.16 -9.09 14.44
N ALA A 325 17.88 -10.24 13.81
CA ALA A 325 17.13 -11.34 14.43
C ALA A 325 17.86 -11.86 15.69
N MET A 326 19.19 -11.97 15.65
CA MET A 326 20.01 -12.32 16.82
C MET A 326 19.89 -11.32 17.98
N GLY A 327 19.60 -10.04 17.71
CA GLY A 327 19.28 -9.04 18.74
C GLY A 327 20.49 -8.35 19.38
N ALA A 328 20.24 -7.57 20.44
CA ALA A 328 21.20 -6.62 21.01
C ALA A 328 22.56 -7.21 21.43
N SER A 329 22.68 -8.54 21.62
CA SER A 329 23.96 -9.21 21.89
C SER A 329 25.01 -9.01 20.80
N ILE A 330 24.63 -8.76 19.54
CA ILE A 330 25.60 -8.56 18.45
C ILE A 330 26.17 -7.14 18.36
N VAL A 331 25.59 -6.17 19.08
CA VAL A 331 25.96 -4.74 18.98
C VAL A 331 27.48 -4.50 19.14
N PRO A 332 28.18 -5.06 20.15
CA PRO A 332 29.63 -4.87 20.29
C PRO A 332 30.46 -5.35 19.09
N ARG A 333 29.98 -6.35 18.34
CA ARG A 333 30.65 -6.88 17.14
C ARG A 333 30.42 -6.00 15.90
N LEU A 334 29.38 -5.16 15.90
CA LEU A 334 29.10 -4.20 14.83
C LEU A 334 29.77 -2.83 15.02
N ARG A 335 30.03 -2.39 16.27
CA ARG A 335 30.63 -1.07 16.54
C ARG A 335 31.93 -0.79 15.75
N PRO A 336 32.86 -1.74 15.55
CA PRO A 336 34.07 -1.52 14.73
C PRO A 336 33.79 -1.19 13.25
N LEU A 337 32.61 -1.56 12.73
CA LEU A 337 32.23 -1.36 11.32
C LEU A 337 31.61 0.00 11.03
N ALA A 338 31.38 0.82 12.06
CA ALA A 338 30.93 2.20 11.91
C ALA A 338 31.83 3.04 10.97
N SER A 339 33.13 2.74 10.95
CA SER A 339 34.16 3.42 10.14
C SER A 339 34.58 2.65 8.89
N HIS A 340 33.81 1.64 8.46
CA HIS A 340 34.14 0.84 7.29
C HIS A 340 34.21 1.69 5.99
N PRO A 341 35.16 1.45 5.06
CA PRO A 341 35.33 2.30 3.86
C PRO A 341 34.12 2.29 2.91
N SER A 342 33.48 1.13 2.70
CA SER A 342 32.27 1.03 1.88
C SER A 342 31.07 1.70 2.58
N GLU A 343 30.42 2.65 1.90
CA GLU A 343 29.24 3.34 2.40
C GLU A 343 28.06 2.40 2.65
N ALA A 344 27.81 1.46 1.74
CA ALA A 344 26.75 0.47 1.91
C ALA A 344 26.93 -0.27 3.24
N VAL A 345 28.14 -0.78 3.53
CA VAL A 345 28.41 -1.49 4.79
C VAL A 345 28.14 -0.59 6.01
N ARG A 346 28.55 0.69 5.99
CA ARG A 346 28.19 1.65 7.06
C ARG A 346 26.67 1.83 7.19
N PHE A 347 25.96 2.01 6.08
CA PHE A 347 24.50 2.13 6.07
C PHE A 347 23.82 0.89 6.67
N TYR A 348 24.19 -0.32 6.25
CA TYR A 348 23.58 -1.56 6.77
C TYR A 348 23.91 -1.80 8.25
N VAL A 349 25.12 -1.45 8.70
CA VAL A 349 25.48 -1.43 10.13
C VAL A 349 24.61 -0.42 10.89
N GLY A 350 24.48 0.80 10.40
CA GLY A 350 23.64 1.85 10.98
C GLY A 350 22.15 1.46 11.03
N ARG A 351 21.62 0.85 9.96
CA ARG A 351 20.25 0.34 9.88
C ARG A 351 19.99 -0.75 10.94
N THR A 352 20.91 -1.71 11.06
CA THR A 352 20.84 -2.78 12.06
C THR A 352 20.86 -2.21 13.48
N LEU A 353 21.78 -1.29 13.76
CA LEU A 353 21.88 -0.62 15.07
C LEU A 353 20.63 0.23 15.39
N ALA A 354 20.06 0.91 14.39
CA ALA A 354 18.84 1.71 14.57
C ALA A 354 17.64 0.84 14.92
N ASN A 355 17.45 -0.28 14.20
CA ASN A 355 16.37 -1.22 14.49
C ASN A 355 16.56 -1.87 15.88
N LEU A 356 17.80 -2.20 16.25
CA LEU A 356 18.18 -2.65 17.60
C LEU A 356 18.19 -1.56 18.68
N GLN A 357 17.82 -0.32 18.35
CA GLN A 357 17.66 0.82 19.26
C GLN A 357 18.97 1.33 19.90
N ASP A 358 20.13 1.07 19.29
CA ASP A 358 21.42 1.63 19.72
C ASP A 358 21.62 3.04 19.12
N ALA A 359 21.93 4.02 19.98
CA ALA A 359 22.07 5.42 19.59
C ALA A 359 23.27 5.72 18.68
N GLN A 360 24.28 4.85 18.61
CA GLN A 360 25.42 5.02 17.69
C GLN A 360 24.96 5.03 16.22
N ALA A 361 23.84 4.39 15.90
CA ALA A 361 23.21 4.44 14.59
C ALA A 361 23.05 5.87 14.05
N VAL A 362 22.80 6.86 14.92
CA VAL A 362 22.65 8.27 14.53
C VAL A 362 23.94 8.81 13.91
N SER A 363 25.09 8.56 14.56
CA SER A 363 26.40 9.00 14.07
C SER A 363 26.85 8.31 12.78
N ILE A 364 26.28 7.15 12.46
CA ILE A 364 26.61 6.36 11.26
C ILE A 364 25.68 6.72 10.09
N LEU A 365 24.39 6.95 10.37
CA LEU A 365 23.38 7.25 9.36
C LEU A 365 23.31 8.74 8.99
N GLU A 366 23.73 9.66 9.86
CA GLU A 366 23.74 11.09 9.52
C GLU A 366 24.64 11.43 8.31
N PRO A 367 25.92 10.99 8.22
CA PRO A 367 26.74 11.27 7.05
C PRO A 367 26.16 10.71 5.75
N VAL A 368 25.49 9.55 5.81
CA VAL A 368 24.81 8.91 4.67
C VAL A 368 23.61 9.75 4.23
N LEU A 369 22.79 10.21 5.17
CA LEU A 369 21.62 11.05 4.91
C LEU A 369 22.00 12.43 4.36
N MET A 370 23.04 13.07 4.91
CA MET A 370 23.47 14.40 4.47
C MET A 370 24.30 14.37 3.17
N SER A 371 24.65 13.19 2.65
CA SER A 371 25.36 13.04 1.37
C SER A 371 24.37 13.08 0.20
N ASP A 372 24.41 14.19 -0.55
CA ASP A 372 23.66 14.39 -1.81
C ASP A 372 24.00 13.35 -2.92
N ALA A 373 25.06 12.56 -2.72
CA ALA A 373 25.49 11.48 -3.62
C ALA A 373 25.10 10.07 -3.15
N SER A 374 24.51 9.93 -1.95
CA SER A 374 24.15 8.60 -1.42
C SER A 374 22.85 8.08 -2.01
N GLU A 375 22.84 6.81 -2.43
CA GLU A 375 21.61 6.09 -2.79
C GLU A 375 20.73 5.77 -1.56
N PHE A 376 21.29 5.82 -0.35
CA PHE A 376 20.64 5.36 0.87
C PHE A 376 19.90 6.46 1.66
N GLN A 377 19.83 7.72 1.18
CA GLN A 377 19.25 8.84 1.94
C GLN A 377 17.83 8.56 2.45
N GLU A 378 16.91 8.09 1.59
CA GLU A 378 15.52 7.81 1.96
C GLU A 378 15.45 6.66 3.01
N SER A 379 16.26 5.62 2.83
CA SER A 379 16.33 4.49 3.77
C SER A 379 16.99 4.84 5.12
N ALA A 380 17.94 5.79 5.12
CA ALA A 380 18.55 6.33 6.33
C ALA A 380 17.55 7.16 7.15
N VAL A 381 16.67 7.93 6.48
CA VAL A 381 15.52 8.57 7.13
C VAL A 381 14.59 7.55 7.80
N GLU A 382 14.22 6.46 7.10
CA GLU A 382 13.36 5.45 7.71
C GLU A 382 14.02 4.81 8.95
N ALA A 383 15.30 4.45 8.87
CA ALA A 383 16.04 3.86 9.99
C ALA A 383 16.12 4.82 11.19
N LEU A 384 16.47 6.09 10.97
CA LEU A 384 16.44 7.12 12.02
C LEU A 384 15.02 7.36 12.57
N GLY A 385 13.99 7.17 11.75
CA GLY A 385 12.58 7.22 12.14
C GLY A 385 12.07 5.97 12.89
N ARG A 386 12.83 4.86 12.94
CA ARG A 386 12.54 3.66 13.76
C ARG A 386 13.18 3.74 15.17
N LEU A 387 13.99 4.76 15.46
CA LEU A 387 14.57 5.00 16.79
C LEU A 387 13.53 5.53 17.79
N ARG A 388 13.44 4.88 18.96
CA ARG A 388 12.63 5.29 20.12
C ARG A 388 13.10 6.62 20.71
N SER A 389 12.25 7.20 21.56
CA SER A 389 12.52 8.43 22.33
C SER A 389 12.90 9.67 21.50
N GLY A 390 12.68 9.64 20.18
CA GLY A 390 12.95 10.78 19.30
C GLY A 390 14.43 11.09 19.07
N ILE A 391 15.35 10.16 19.37
CA ILE A 391 16.81 10.42 19.28
C ILE A 391 17.22 10.85 17.85
N GLY A 392 16.57 10.29 16.81
CA GLY A 392 16.78 10.67 15.41
C GLY A 392 16.24 12.06 15.01
N LEU A 393 15.36 12.70 15.80
CA LEU A 393 14.65 13.94 15.42
C LEU A 393 15.61 15.10 15.08
N GLY A 394 16.76 15.20 15.75
CA GLY A 394 17.74 16.25 15.47
C GLY A 394 18.36 16.14 14.07
N VAL A 395 18.57 14.91 13.58
CA VAL A 395 19.08 14.65 12.22
C VAL A 395 17.96 14.78 11.20
N LEU A 396 16.77 14.25 11.49
CA LEU A 396 15.59 14.40 10.63
C LEU A 396 15.22 15.88 10.41
N GLY A 397 15.32 16.71 11.45
CA GLY A 397 15.10 18.16 11.35
C GLY A 397 16.13 18.87 10.47
N ARG A 398 17.39 18.41 10.44
CA ARG A 398 18.38 18.85 9.44
C ARG A 398 18.01 18.35 8.04
N ALA A 399 17.56 17.11 7.91
CA ALA A 399 17.16 16.49 6.65
C ALA A 399 15.95 17.17 5.96
N LEU A 400 15.17 18.00 6.66
CA LEU A 400 14.18 18.90 6.04
C LEU A 400 14.79 19.90 5.03
N ASN A 401 16.12 20.07 5.02
CA ASN A 401 16.84 21.09 4.24
C ASN A 401 17.75 20.52 3.14
N VAL A 402 17.82 19.20 2.94
CA VAL A 402 18.64 18.61 1.86
C VAL A 402 18.08 18.91 0.47
N LYS A 403 18.88 18.71 -0.57
CA LYS A 403 18.49 18.96 -1.96
C LYS A 403 17.38 18.02 -2.45
N ASN A 404 17.37 16.77 -1.96
CA ASN A 404 16.42 15.74 -2.38
C ASN A 404 15.02 15.95 -1.75
N ALA A 405 14.03 16.29 -2.58
CA ALA A 405 12.65 16.52 -2.17
C ALA A 405 11.97 15.30 -1.53
N ARG A 406 12.30 14.07 -1.95
CA ARG A 406 11.71 12.85 -1.36
C ARG A 406 12.21 12.61 0.05
N VAL A 407 13.51 12.80 0.28
CA VAL A 407 14.15 12.70 1.60
C VAL A 407 13.54 13.72 2.56
N ARG A 408 13.27 14.95 2.10
CA ARG A 408 12.57 15.98 2.86
C ARG A 408 11.14 15.58 3.25
N VAL A 409 10.38 15.00 2.32
CA VAL A 409 9.03 14.47 2.59
C VAL A 409 9.08 13.32 3.59
N ALA A 410 9.98 12.35 3.39
CA ALA A 410 10.14 11.22 4.29
C ALA A 410 10.56 11.66 5.71
N ALA A 411 11.48 12.63 5.82
CA ALA A 411 11.95 13.16 7.10
C ALA A 411 10.81 13.87 7.85
N TRP A 412 10.05 14.71 7.14
CA TRP A 412 8.85 15.33 7.69
C TRP A 412 7.80 14.29 8.12
N GLN A 413 7.52 13.26 7.32
CA GLN A 413 6.56 12.19 7.68
C GLN A 413 7.02 11.39 8.91
N ALA A 414 8.31 11.06 9.01
CA ALA A 414 8.90 10.41 10.17
C ALA A 414 8.77 11.29 11.43
N MET A 415 9.14 12.57 11.34
CA MET A 415 8.99 13.53 12.44
C MET A 415 7.53 13.76 12.83
N ALA A 416 6.60 13.85 11.88
CA ALA A 416 5.17 14.08 12.14
C ALA A 416 4.51 12.87 12.85
N ARG A 417 5.02 11.65 12.63
CA ARG A 417 4.60 10.45 13.38
C ARG A 417 5.15 10.42 14.81
N ILE A 418 6.40 10.87 15.02
CA ILE A 418 7.07 10.83 16.32
C ILE A 418 6.68 12.02 17.21
N ALA A 419 6.59 13.21 16.63
CA ALA A 419 6.43 14.50 17.30
C ALA A 419 5.47 15.43 16.52
N PRO A 420 4.18 15.07 16.37
CA PRO A 420 3.22 15.79 15.51
C PRO A 420 3.07 17.29 15.84
N ARG A 421 3.32 17.69 17.09
CA ARG A 421 3.27 19.10 17.54
C ARG A 421 4.41 19.99 17.02
N MET A 422 5.40 19.43 16.31
CA MET A 422 6.49 20.20 15.70
C MET A 422 6.09 20.93 14.40
N PHE A 423 4.94 20.61 13.81
CA PHE A 423 4.50 21.17 12.52
C PHE A 423 3.16 21.90 12.67
N VAL A 424 3.02 23.02 11.96
CA VAL A 424 1.73 23.69 11.82
C VAL A 424 0.88 22.84 10.88
N ALA A 425 -0.17 22.23 11.41
CA ALA A 425 -1.10 21.40 10.65
C ALA A 425 -2.55 21.82 10.93
N LYS A 426 -3.28 22.20 9.89
CA LYS A 426 -4.71 22.52 9.94
C LYS A 426 -5.50 21.37 9.33
N ALA A 427 -6.31 20.71 10.13
CA ALA A 427 -7.22 19.68 9.66
C ALA A 427 -8.53 20.31 9.20
N PHE A 428 -8.97 19.96 7.98
CA PHE A 428 -10.31 20.23 7.47
C PHE A 428 -11.11 18.92 7.58
N PRO A 429 -12.10 18.82 8.50
CA PRO A 429 -12.88 17.60 8.72
C PRO A 429 -13.45 17.01 7.43
N ASP A 430 -13.40 15.68 7.30
CA ASP A 430 -13.84 14.90 6.13
C ASP A 430 -13.22 15.27 4.76
N LYS A 431 -12.24 16.19 4.73
CA LYS A 431 -11.58 16.70 3.53
C LYS A 431 -10.11 16.31 3.45
N PHE A 432 -9.23 17.00 4.19
CA PHE A 432 -7.78 16.78 4.19
C PHE A 432 -7.06 17.52 5.32
N ILE A 433 -5.76 17.24 5.49
CA ILE A 433 -4.86 18.00 6.36
C ILE A 433 -3.99 18.93 5.50
N LEU A 434 -4.01 20.22 5.80
CA LEU A 434 -2.97 21.16 5.35
C LEU A 434 -1.81 21.13 6.35
N SER A 435 -0.57 21.13 5.87
CA SER A 435 0.62 21.17 6.72
C SER A 435 1.64 22.16 6.17
N ILE A 436 2.28 22.94 7.04
CA ILE A 436 3.32 23.91 6.67
C ILE A 436 4.64 23.43 7.28
N VAL A 437 5.67 23.32 6.45
CA VAL A 437 6.99 22.79 6.79
C VAL A 437 8.06 23.84 6.51
N ALA A 438 8.55 24.48 7.58
CA ALA A 438 9.67 25.40 7.48
C ALA A 438 10.94 24.66 7.02
N THR A 439 11.62 25.20 6.01
CA THR A 439 12.87 24.68 5.46
C THR A 439 13.68 25.80 4.82
N ARG A 440 15.00 25.61 4.72
CA ARG A 440 15.94 26.47 3.99
C ARG A 440 16.28 25.94 2.59
N GLY A 441 15.79 24.76 2.23
CA GLY A 441 15.95 24.21 0.88
C GLY A 441 14.85 24.68 -0.08
N GLU A 442 15.07 24.53 -1.38
CA GLU A 442 14.14 24.91 -2.46
C GLU A 442 12.67 24.59 -2.14
N PRO A 443 11.74 25.55 -2.24
CA PRO A 443 10.35 25.33 -1.85
C PRO A 443 9.64 24.33 -2.77
N PHE A 444 8.58 23.69 -2.27
CA PHE A 444 7.64 22.90 -3.10
C PHE A 444 6.31 22.63 -2.38
N VAL A 445 5.29 22.25 -3.14
CA VAL A 445 4.02 21.74 -2.60
C VAL A 445 3.97 20.23 -2.76
N TYR A 446 3.84 19.49 -1.67
CA TYR A 446 3.64 18.04 -1.66
C TYR A 446 2.16 17.67 -1.60
N VAL A 447 1.78 16.65 -2.39
CA VAL A 447 0.41 16.11 -2.44
C VAL A 447 0.45 14.59 -2.21
N SER A 448 -0.24 14.13 -1.16
CA SER A 448 -0.46 12.70 -0.91
C SER A 448 -1.34 12.05 -1.99
N ARG A 449 -1.15 10.76 -2.22
CA ARG A 449 -1.97 9.93 -3.10
C ARG A 449 -2.36 8.61 -2.46
N THR A 450 -2.05 8.36 -1.19
CA THR A 450 -2.53 7.18 -0.42
C THR A 450 -2.86 7.52 1.04
N LEU A 451 -3.78 6.75 1.63
CA LEU A 451 -4.20 6.65 3.04
C LEU A 451 -4.71 7.89 3.76
N LYS A 452 -4.09 9.06 3.61
CA LYS A 452 -4.45 10.29 4.32
C LYS A 452 -4.40 11.46 3.35
N PRO A 453 -5.55 12.02 2.91
CA PRO A 453 -5.59 13.24 2.12
C PRO A 453 -4.81 14.36 2.82
N GLN A 454 -3.70 14.78 2.21
CA GLN A 454 -2.79 15.76 2.81
C GLN A 454 -2.11 16.62 1.73
N VAL A 455 -2.08 17.93 1.97
CA VAL A 455 -1.25 18.91 1.24
C VAL A 455 -0.20 19.40 2.22
N ALA A 456 1.08 19.34 1.85
CA ALA A 456 2.16 19.86 2.68
C ALA A 456 3.01 20.86 1.91
N ILE A 457 3.13 22.07 2.42
CA ILE A 457 3.82 23.19 1.78
C ILE A 457 5.19 23.34 2.45
N PHE A 458 6.25 23.12 1.68
CA PHE A 458 7.63 23.22 2.14
C PHE A 458 8.21 24.57 1.71
N GLY A 459 8.55 25.42 2.68
CA GLY A 459 9.01 26.78 2.43
C GLY A 459 7.93 27.69 1.85
N ASP A 460 8.33 28.89 1.42
CA ASP A 460 7.41 29.92 0.95
C ASP A 460 6.98 29.66 -0.50
N VAL A 461 5.71 29.25 -0.68
CA VAL A 461 5.10 29.06 -2.01
C VAL A 461 4.00 30.10 -2.23
N ALA A 462 4.06 30.79 -3.37
CA ALA A 462 3.11 31.82 -3.77
C ALA A 462 2.59 31.59 -5.20
N VAL A 463 1.42 32.15 -5.49
CA VAL A 463 0.84 32.26 -6.83
C VAL A 463 1.47 33.45 -7.55
N ARG A 464 1.79 33.29 -8.84
CA ARG A 464 2.34 34.32 -9.73
C ARG A 464 1.24 34.81 -10.69
N PRO A 465 0.74 36.05 -10.56
CA PRO A 465 -0.12 36.66 -11.57
C PRO A 465 0.69 37.13 -12.81
N PRO A 466 0.06 37.28 -13.99
CA PRO A 466 -1.32 36.93 -14.30
C PRO A 466 -1.52 35.41 -14.40
N MET A 467 -2.65 34.90 -13.92
CA MET A 467 -2.96 33.46 -13.97
C MET A 467 -4.46 33.17 -14.09
N LEU A 468 -4.76 31.99 -14.65
CA LEU A 468 -6.10 31.40 -14.71
C LEU A 468 -5.98 29.86 -14.59
N ALA A 469 -6.28 29.33 -13.42
CA ALA A 469 -6.45 27.88 -13.19
C ALA A 469 -7.95 27.54 -13.17
N GLU A 470 -8.33 26.47 -13.85
CA GLU A 470 -9.74 26.09 -14.00
C GLU A 470 -9.88 24.57 -13.94
N THR A 471 -10.77 24.12 -13.06
CA THR A 471 -11.23 22.73 -12.90
C THR A 471 -12.73 22.69 -13.21
N ARG A 472 -13.38 21.52 -13.11
CA ARG A 472 -14.83 21.43 -13.30
C ARG A 472 -15.57 22.27 -12.25
N ARG A 473 -15.18 22.15 -10.98
CA ARG A 473 -15.88 22.72 -9.82
C ARG A 473 -15.31 24.05 -9.31
N ALA A 474 -14.13 24.46 -9.75
CA ALA A 474 -13.48 25.67 -9.26
C ALA A 474 -12.62 26.41 -10.30
N VAL A 475 -12.58 27.74 -10.20
CA VAL A 475 -11.71 28.64 -10.96
C VAL A 475 -10.89 29.47 -9.97
N ALA A 476 -9.61 29.70 -10.27
CA ALA A 476 -8.75 30.65 -9.58
C ALA A 476 -8.11 31.59 -10.61
N THR A 477 -8.23 32.90 -10.40
CA THR A 477 -7.76 33.93 -11.34
C THR A 477 -7.14 35.12 -10.64
N ALA A 478 -6.07 35.67 -11.21
CA ALA A 478 -5.44 36.91 -10.75
C ALA A 478 -4.88 37.68 -11.95
N GLN A 479 -5.12 38.99 -11.99
CA GLN A 479 -4.59 39.88 -13.03
C GLN A 479 -3.12 40.27 -12.74
N ALA A 480 -2.39 40.71 -13.76
CA ALA A 480 -1.01 41.18 -13.58
C ALA A 480 -0.97 42.35 -12.56
N GLY A 481 -0.14 42.21 -11.52
CA GLY A 481 -0.07 43.19 -10.43
C GLY A 481 -1.17 43.11 -9.36
N ALA A 482 -2.10 42.15 -9.45
CA ALA A 482 -3.08 41.91 -8.39
C ALA A 482 -2.38 41.40 -7.11
N ALA A 483 -2.85 41.85 -5.94
CA ALA A 483 -2.34 41.43 -4.63
C ALA A 483 -3.04 40.18 -4.04
N GLU A 484 -4.11 39.72 -4.70
CA GLU A 484 -4.98 38.63 -4.28
C GLU A 484 -5.37 37.74 -5.46
N VAL A 485 -5.73 36.49 -5.17
CA VAL A 485 -6.38 35.56 -6.10
C VAL A 485 -7.88 35.62 -5.89
N THR A 486 -8.65 35.80 -6.96
CA THR A 486 -10.10 35.56 -6.94
C THR A 486 -10.34 34.07 -7.11
N LEU A 487 -10.90 33.44 -6.09
CA LEU A 487 -11.35 32.05 -6.12
C LEU A 487 -12.86 32.01 -6.37
N ILE A 488 -13.30 31.09 -7.24
CA ILE A 488 -14.71 30.91 -7.60
C ILE A 488 -15.04 29.41 -7.52
N ALA A 489 -16.01 29.02 -6.70
CA ALA A 489 -16.62 27.69 -6.75
C ALA A 489 -17.87 27.70 -7.62
N ARG A 490 -18.04 26.65 -8.43
CA ARG A 490 -19.24 26.34 -9.20
C ARG A 490 -20.02 25.26 -8.45
N TRP A 491 -21.24 25.56 -8.04
CA TRP A 491 -22.08 24.64 -7.26
C TRP A 491 -23.56 24.80 -7.65
N HIS A 492 -24.13 23.77 -8.29
CA HIS A 492 -25.54 23.76 -8.75
C HIS A 492 -25.95 25.05 -9.49
N GLY A 493 -25.13 25.46 -10.48
CA GLY A 493 -25.39 26.64 -11.30
C GLY A 493 -25.20 28.01 -10.62
N ARG A 494 -24.66 28.06 -9.40
CA ARG A 494 -24.27 29.30 -8.72
C ARG A 494 -22.75 29.39 -8.57
N ASP A 495 -22.22 30.59 -8.81
CA ASP A 495 -20.82 30.94 -8.56
C ASP A 495 -20.67 31.54 -7.16
N TRP A 496 -19.95 30.87 -6.26
CA TRP A 496 -19.54 31.45 -4.97
C TRP A 496 -18.13 32.04 -5.10
N ARG A 497 -17.92 33.29 -4.69
CA ARG A 497 -16.68 34.06 -4.92
C ARG A 497 -16.02 34.46 -3.61
N VAL A 498 -14.71 34.20 -3.49
CA VAL A 498 -13.90 34.52 -2.31
C VAL A 498 -12.54 35.07 -2.75
N ALA A 499 -12.10 36.18 -2.16
CA ALA A 499 -10.73 36.67 -2.29
C ALA A 499 -9.79 35.89 -1.36
N ALA A 500 -8.58 35.60 -1.85
CA ALA A 500 -7.54 34.90 -1.12
C ALA A 500 -6.18 35.57 -1.34
N PRO A 501 -5.24 35.48 -0.37
CA PRO A 501 -3.90 36.00 -0.56
C PRO A 501 -3.14 35.20 -1.64
N LEU A 502 -2.04 35.77 -2.13
CA LEU A 502 -1.17 35.10 -3.11
C LEU A 502 -0.36 33.94 -2.50
N ASP A 503 -0.22 33.82 -1.18
CA ASP A 503 0.46 32.68 -0.59
C ASP A 503 -0.40 31.40 -0.70
N VAL A 504 0.25 30.29 -1.06
CA VAL A 504 -0.46 29.01 -1.27
C VAL A 504 -1.07 28.46 0.03
N PRO A 505 -0.48 28.59 1.24
CA PRO A 505 -1.15 28.21 2.48
C PRO A 505 -2.52 28.89 2.67
N GLY A 506 -2.57 30.22 2.60
CA GLY A 506 -3.79 31.01 2.73
C GLY A 506 -4.79 30.77 1.60
N MET A 507 -4.31 30.59 0.37
CA MET A 507 -5.16 30.22 -0.76
C MET A 507 -5.81 28.83 -0.57
N VAL A 508 -5.04 27.80 -0.19
CA VAL A 508 -5.57 26.45 0.07
C VAL A 508 -6.54 26.46 1.25
N GLU A 509 -6.26 27.26 2.28
CA GLU A 509 -7.19 27.49 3.39
C GLU A 509 -8.52 28.10 2.93
N LYS A 510 -8.49 29.12 2.05
CA LYS A 510 -9.69 29.74 1.49
C LYS A 510 -10.50 28.81 0.57
N VAL A 511 -9.85 27.91 -0.17
CA VAL A 511 -10.56 26.87 -0.94
C VAL A 511 -11.30 25.90 -0.02
N ALA A 512 -10.68 25.50 1.10
CA ALA A 512 -11.18 24.41 1.95
C ALA A 512 -12.10 24.82 3.12
N ALA A 513 -12.01 26.08 3.58
CA ALA A 513 -12.85 26.62 4.65
C ALA A 513 -14.34 26.70 4.25
N PRO A 514 -15.29 26.61 5.21
CA PRO A 514 -16.73 26.56 4.91
C PRO A 514 -17.29 27.75 4.12
N MET A 515 -18.38 27.49 3.38
CA MET A 515 -19.19 28.53 2.74
C MET A 515 -20.08 29.21 3.78
N GLY A 516 -19.86 30.53 3.97
CA GLY A 516 -20.51 31.30 5.03
C GLY A 516 -19.83 31.10 6.39
N GLY A 517 -19.94 32.11 7.25
CA GLY A 517 -19.59 32.00 8.65
C GLY A 517 -20.82 31.69 9.51
N GLU A 518 -20.61 31.20 10.72
CA GLU A 518 -21.63 31.27 11.78
C GLU A 518 -21.99 32.74 12.04
N GLU A 519 -23.21 33.02 12.52
CA GLU A 519 -23.63 34.38 12.85
C GLU A 519 -22.70 35.00 13.90
N GLY A 520 -21.95 36.04 13.49
CA GLY A 520 -20.92 36.69 14.30
C GLY A 520 -19.48 36.47 13.83
N GLN A 521 -19.21 35.53 12.91
CA GLN A 521 -17.88 35.40 12.30
C GLN A 521 -17.64 36.44 11.20
N ALA A 522 -16.45 37.04 11.18
CA ALA A 522 -16.07 38.04 10.18
C ALA A 522 -15.96 37.44 8.76
N ALA A 523 -16.23 38.24 7.73
CA ALA A 523 -16.12 37.84 6.31
C ALA A 523 -14.72 37.27 5.94
N ALA A 524 -13.68 37.64 6.70
CA ALA A 524 -12.34 37.07 6.59
C ALA A 524 -12.28 35.53 6.73
N ASN A 525 -13.22 34.90 7.45
CA ASN A 525 -13.25 33.44 7.66
C ASN A 525 -13.96 32.65 6.54
N GLN A 526 -14.65 33.33 5.61
CA GLN A 526 -15.43 32.64 4.56
C GLN A 526 -14.53 31.98 3.51
N GLY A 527 -14.90 30.78 3.09
CA GLY A 527 -14.24 30.01 2.02
C GLY A 527 -15.23 29.43 1.00
N LEU A 528 -14.76 28.45 0.23
CA LEU A 528 -15.50 27.79 -0.86
C LEU A 528 -16.09 26.41 -0.50
N ASP A 529 -15.83 25.91 0.72
CA ASP A 529 -16.17 24.57 1.21
C ASP A 529 -15.64 23.38 0.37
N LEU A 530 -14.72 23.61 -0.56
CA LEU A 530 -14.24 22.60 -1.49
C LEU A 530 -13.32 21.55 -0.83
N GLY A 531 -13.22 20.38 -1.46
CA GLY A 531 -12.54 19.20 -0.92
C GLY A 531 -11.12 19.00 -1.47
N TYR A 532 -10.53 17.85 -1.10
CA TYR A 532 -9.16 17.52 -1.48
C TYR A 532 -8.93 17.48 -3.01
N SER A 533 -9.89 16.90 -3.75
CA SER A 533 -9.79 16.78 -5.21
C SER A 533 -9.74 18.15 -5.90
N ASP A 534 -10.52 19.11 -5.40
CA ASP A 534 -10.61 20.47 -5.97
C ASP A 534 -9.34 21.28 -5.69
N VAL A 535 -8.84 21.22 -4.44
CA VAL A 535 -7.55 21.82 -4.03
C VAL A 535 -6.41 21.28 -4.87
N VAL A 536 -6.31 19.97 -5.03
CA VAL A 536 -5.25 19.32 -5.81
C VAL A 536 -5.39 19.61 -7.30
N GLY A 537 -6.61 19.69 -7.84
CA GLY A 537 -6.88 20.10 -9.21
C GLY A 537 -6.42 21.52 -9.51
N LEU A 538 -6.76 22.48 -8.64
CA LEU A 538 -6.31 23.87 -8.76
C LEU A 538 -4.78 23.99 -8.70
N LEU A 539 -4.14 23.34 -7.71
CA LEU A 539 -2.68 23.34 -7.57
C LEU A 539 -1.97 22.72 -8.79
N TYR A 540 -2.52 21.65 -9.36
CA TYR A 540 -1.98 21.03 -10.57
C TYR A 540 -2.11 21.94 -11.80
N GLU A 541 -3.27 22.59 -12.00
CA GLU A 541 -3.47 23.55 -13.08
C GLU A 541 -2.54 24.77 -12.96
N MET A 542 -2.36 25.30 -11.74
CA MET A 542 -1.38 26.36 -11.48
C MET A 542 0.05 25.90 -11.78
N SER A 543 0.41 24.67 -11.39
CA SER A 543 1.73 24.10 -11.68
C SER A 543 1.96 23.92 -13.19
N ARG A 544 1.00 23.34 -13.93
CA ARG A 544 1.06 23.19 -15.41
C ARG A 544 1.24 24.54 -16.11
N LYS A 545 0.53 25.57 -15.65
CA LYS A 545 0.56 26.93 -16.20
C LYS A 545 1.72 27.79 -15.66
N LYS A 546 2.63 27.22 -14.86
CA LYS A 546 3.78 27.90 -14.22
C LYS A 546 3.38 29.07 -13.30
N ALA A 547 2.13 29.09 -12.85
CA ALA A 547 1.55 30.08 -11.95
C ALA A 547 1.87 29.82 -10.47
N LEU A 548 2.53 28.72 -10.11
CA LEU A 548 3.13 28.56 -8.77
C LEU A 548 4.58 29.08 -8.76
N SER A 549 5.04 29.56 -7.60
CA SER A 549 6.44 29.94 -7.40
C SER A 549 7.39 28.74 -7.43
N ALA A 550 6.87 27.57 -7.03
CA ALA A 550 7.57 26.33 -6.75
C ALA A 550 6.88 25.12 -7.40
N PRO A 551 7.57 23.98 -7.60
CA PRO A 551 6.98 22.79 -8.22
C PRO A 551 5.99 22.05 -7.32
N LEU A 552 5.08 21.30 -7.97
CA LEU A 552 4.21 20.32 -7.32
C LEU A 552 4.90 18.94 -7.28
N VAL A 553 5.07 18.38 -6.08
CA VAL A 553 5.69 17.07 -5.82
C VAL A 553 4.61 16.07 -5.42
N LEU A 554 4.40 15.05 -6.25
CA LEU A 554 3.40 14.02 -5.99
C LEU A 554 3.99 12.88 -5.17
N GLN A 555 3.21 12.32 -4.24
CA GLN A 555 3.56 11.05 -3.61
C GLN A 555 3.72 9.96 -4.69
N PRO A 556 4.86 9.24 -4.75
CA PRO A 556 5.00 8.09 -5.62
C PRO A 556 3.96 7.03 -5.28
N LEU A 557 3.20 6.55 -6.27
CA LEU A 557 2.24 5.47 -6.06
C LEU A 557 2.99 4.13 -5.88
N GLN A 558 3.36 3.83 -4.63
CA GLN A 558 3.83 2.50 -4.22
C GLN A 558 2.67 1.47 -4.17
N TYR A 559 1.82 1.45 -5.20
CA TYR A 559 0.67 0.57 -5.30
C TYR A 559 0.86 -0.47 -6.41
N ARG A 560 1.82 -1.38 -6.19
CA ARG A 560 1.93 -2.60 -7.01
C ARG A 560 0.79 -3.54 -6.63
N ILE A 561 -0.31 -3.52 -7.38
CA ILE A 561 -1.28 -4.62 -7.36
C ILE A 561 -0.57 -5.83 -7.97
N GLY A 562 -0.31 -6.86 -7.16
CA GLY A 562 0.34 -8.10 -7.65
C GLY A 562 1.83 -7.98 -7.99
N GLY A 563 2.60 -7.13 -7.30
CA GLY A 563 4.06 -7.07 -7.48
C GLY A 563 4.81 -6.67 -6.22
N GLU A 564 6.09 -7.05 -6.12
CA GLU A 564 6.82 -7.00 -4.85
C GLU A 564 7.26 -5.56 -4.45
N ARG A 565 7.50 -5.29 -3.15
CA ARG A 565 8.57 -4.33 -2.82
C ARG A 565 9.91 -4.93 -3.30
N PRO A 566 11.02 -4.17 -3.40
CA PRO A 566 12.33 -4.73 -3.08
C PRO A 566 12.33 -5.12 -1.58
N VAL A 567 11.63 -6.20 -1.25
CA VAL A 567 11.73 -6.90 0.02
C VAL A 567 13.08 -7.60 0.01
N ALA A 568 13.77 -7.68 1.14
CA ALA A 568 14.88 -8.61 1.29
C ALA A 568 14.36 -10.01 0.94
N ARG A 569 14.78 -10.58 -0.20
CA ARG A 569 14.19 -11.81 -0.77
C ARG A 569 14.01 -12.87 0.33
N PRO A 570 12.77 -13.26 0.68
CA PRO A 570 12.51 -14.03 1.88
C PRO A 570 13.36 -15.28 1.96
N ILE A 571 13.69 -15.69 3.19
CA ILE A 571 14.56 -16.83 3.46
C ILE A 571 13.83 -18.10 3.01
N GLY A 572 14.07 -18.50 1.76
CA GLY A 572 13.50 -19.67 1.12
C GLY A 572 12.70 -19.45 -0.17
N ASP A 573 12.58 -18.21 -0.67
CA ASP A 573 12.09 -17.98 -2.03
C ASP A 573 13.26 -18.12 -3.04
N GLU A 574 13.03 -18.86 -4.12
CA GLU A 574 14.04 -19.16 -5.16
C GLU A 574 14.41 -17.93 -6.02
N PRO A 575 15.56 -17.96 -6.74
CA PRO A 575 16.14 -16.78 -7.37
C PRO A 575 15.47 -16.31 -8.68
#